data_AF-A0A5C6UDX7-F1
#
_entry.id   AF-A0A5C6UDX7-F1
#
_cell.length_a   1.000
_cell.length_b   1.000
_cell.length_c   1.000
_cell.angle_alpha   90.00
_cell.angle_beta   90.00
_cell.angle_gamma   90.00
#
_symmetry.space_group_name_H-M   'P 1'
#
loop_
_entity.id
_entity.type
_entity.pdbx_description
1 polymer ?
#
loop_
_entity_poly.entity_id
_entity_poly.type
_entity_poly.pdbx_seq_one_letter_code
_entity_poly.pdbx_strand_id
1 'polypeptide(L)'
;MRAFSDLTEREILALAIANEEEDGRIYADYAEHLREHYPDSARLFDDMATEEEEHRRALIDLYVERFGRHIAYITRRDVRGAPAPASPRTTILKGIDAVREEVTRMETNASRFYREAADRSTDAPIRKLLGDLASAELDHLRTAGEIEAQRLPSDRRAREDEDAHRRFVLQVVQPGLVGLMDGSVSTLAPVFAAAFATHLPWNAFLIGMAASVGAGISMGFAEALADDGKLSGRGAPLMRGLVCGAMTTAGGIGHTLPFLIADFWTAIVVAAIVVVVELSTIAWIQYRYMDTPPVSAAAKVMLGGALVLAAGILIGSG
;
A
#
# COMPACT_ATOMS: atom_id res chain seq x y z
N MET A 1 -23.88 12.40 -20.21
CA MET A 1 -23.35 13.29 -19.17
C MET A 1 -23.74 14.73 -19.46
N ARG A 2 -24.52 15.34 -18.57
CA ARG A 2 -24.96 16.75 -18.66
C ARG A 2 -23.93 17.67 -18.03
N ALA A 3 -23.87 18.93 -18.44
CA ALA A 3 -23.04 19.90 -17.72
C ALA A 3 -23.72 20.23 -16.39
N PHE A 4 -22.93 20.57 -15.36
CA PHE A 4 -23.50 21.02 -14.09
C PHE A 4 -24.44 22.20 -14.31
N SER A 5 -24.06 23.14 -15.19
CA SER A 5 -24.83 24.32 -15.63
C SER A 5 -26.25 24.02 -16.15
N ASP A 6 -26.52 22.78 -16.55
CA ASP A 6 -27.80 22.40 -17.14
C ASP A 6 -28.75 21.77 -16.11
N LEU A 7 -28.28 21.53 -14.87
CA LEU A 7 -29.09 20.93 -13.82
C LEU A 7 -30.09 21.93 -13.23
N THR A 8 -31.31 21.46 -13.02
CA THR A 8 -32.36 22.17 -12.28
C THR A 8 -32.11 22.11 -10.78
N GLU A 9 -32.72 22.99 -9.97
CA GLU A 9 -32.61 22.94 -8.50
C GLU A 9 -33.04 21.59 -7.92
N ARG A 10 -34.06 20.96 -8.53
CA ARG A 10 -34.49 19.59 -8.18
C ARG A 10 -33.35 18.58 -8.39
N GLU A 11 -32.67 18.65 -9.53
CA GLU A 11 -31.58 17.73 -9.86
C GLU A 11 -30.32 18.02 -9.03
N ILE A 12 -30.07 19.28 -8.69
CA ILE A 12 -28.98 19.70 -7.80
C ILE A 12 -29.18 19.11 -6.39
N LEU A 13 -30.37 19.25 -5.80
CA LEU A 13 -30.65 18.65 -4.49
C LEU A 13 -30.62 17.12 -4.53
N ALA A 14 -31.18 16.50 -5.58
CA ALA A 14 -31.11 15.05 -5.72
C ALA A 14 -29.67 14.53 -5.82
N LEU A 15 -28.80 15.27 -6.52
CA LEU A 15 -27.37 14.97 -6.60
C LEU A 15 -26.66 15.19 -5.27
N ALA A 16 -26.99 16.25 -4.53
CA ALA A 16 -26.48 16.49 -3.19
C ALA A 16 -26.81 15.32 -2.25
N ILE A 17 -28.06 14.85 -2.24
CA ILE A 17 -28.48 13.69 -1.43
C ILE A 17 -27.66 12.44 -1.81
N ALA A 18 -27.49 12.18 -3.11
CA ALA A 18 -26.73 11.03 -3.58
C ALA A 18 -25.23 11.11 -3.20
N ASN A 19 -24.68 12.33 -3.15
CA ASN A 19 -23.30 12.57 -2.73
C ASN A 19 -23.12 12.25 -1.24
N GLU A 20 -23.98 12.79 -0.37
CA GLU A 20 -23.94 12.52 1.08
C GLU A 20 -24.08 11.01 1.39
N GLU A 21 -24.98 10.33 0.67
CA GLU A 21 -25.15 8.88 0.81
C GLU A 21 -23.93 8.07 0.39
N GLU A 22 -23.21 8.53 -0.64
CA GLU A 22 -21.97 7.89 -1.10
C GLU A 22 -20.84 8.17 -0.11
N ASP A 23 -20.63 9.44 0.25
CA ASP A 23 -19.51 9.88 1.10
C ASP A 23 -19.62 9.32 2.52
N GLY A 24 -20.82 9.32 3.13
CA GLY A 24 -21.04 8.71 4.44
C GLY A 24 -20.74 7.20 4.48
N ARG A 25 -20.99 6.47 3.38
CA ARG A 25 -20.61 5.05 3.27
C ARG A 25 -19.10 4.87 3.14
N ILE A 26 -18.44 5.77 2.41
CA ILE A 26 -16.99 5.74 2.26
C ILE A 26 -16.31 5.97 3.61
N TYR A 27 -16.79 6.94 4.40
CA TYR A 27 -16.28 7.18 5.76
C TYR A 27 -16.50 5.98 6.68
N ALA A 28 -17.67 5.35 6.65
CA ALA A 28 -17.93 4.14 7.42
C ALA A 28 -17.00 2.97 7.02
N ASP A 29 -16.74 2.78 5.72
CA ASP A 29 -15.81 1.77 5.21
C ASP A 29 -14.37 2.04 5.68
N TYR A 30 -13.93 3.31 5.70
CA TYR A 30 -12.63 3.70 6.25
C TYR A 30 -12.56 3.47 7.76
N ALA A 31 -13.58 3.87 8.52
CA ALA A 31 -13.63 3.68 9.96
C ALA A 31 -13.52 2.20 10.35
N GLU A 32 -14.28 1.33 9.69
CA GLU A 32 -14.28 -0.11 9.97
C GLU A 32 -12.91 -0.74 9.69
N HIS A 33 -12.26 -0.39 8.57
CA HIS A 33 -10.95 -0.93 8.23
C HIS A 33 -9.85 -0.48 9.21
N LEU A 34 -9.92 0.77 9.66
CA LEU A 34 -8.89 1.38 10.49
C LEU A 34 -9.03 1.01 11.97
N ARG A 35 -10.16 0.47 12.40
CA ARG A 35 -10.52 0.23 13.80
C ARG A 35 -9.49 -0.60 14.58
N GLU A 36 -8.87 -1.60 13.95
CA GLU A 36 -7.89 -2.47 14.61
C GLU A 36 -6.51 -1.79 14.76
N HIS A 37 -6.09 -1.01 13.76
CA HIS A 37 -4.70 -0.55 13.64
C HIS A 37 -4.50 0.95 13.86
N TYR A 38 -5.58 1.73 13.75
CA TYR A 38 -5.64 3.19 13.88
C TYR A 38 -6.96 3.63 14.55
N PRO A 39 -7.22 3.23 15.81
CA PRO A 39 -8.52 3.38 16.47
C PRO A 39 -8.93 4.83 16.76
N ASP A 40 -7.98 5.76 16.78
CA ASP A 40 -8.28 7.19 16.91
C ASP A 40 -8.71 7.77 15.55
N SER A 41 -8.00 7.42 14.47
CA SER A 41 -8.38 7.79 13.10
C SER A 41 -9.74 7.17 12.70
N ALA A 42 -10.02 5.94 13.12
CA ALA A 42 -11.33 5.31 12.90
C ALA A 42 -12.48 6.08 13.54
N ARG A 43 -12.30 6.57 14.77
CA ARG A 43 -13.31 7.37 15.48
C ARG A 43 -13.56 8.71 14.80
N LEU A 44 -12.55 9.34 14.22
CA LEU A 44 -12.73 10.55 13.42
C LEU A 44 -13.67 10.27 12.24
N PHE A 45 -13.46 9.18 11.50
CA PHE A 45 -14.30 8.84 10.36
C PHE A 45 -15.70 8.36 10.75
N ASP A 46 -15.87 7.71 11.90
CA ASP A 46 -17.20 7.40 12.46
C ASP A 46 -17.99 8.69 12.78
N ASP A 47 -17.33 9.70 13.35
CA ASP A 47 -17.93 11.01 13.63
C ASP A 47 -18.34 11.71 12.32
N MET A 48 -17.45 11.75 11.32
CA MET A 48 -17.75 12.33 10.00
C MET A 48 -18.93 11.62 9.32
N ALA A 49 -18.95 10.28 9.31
CA ALA A 49 -20.07 9.53 8.76
C ALA A 49 -21.42 9.85 9.44
N THR A 50 -21.38 10.21 10.74
CA THR A 50 -22.56 10.63 11.48
C THR A 50 -23.02 12.03 11.08
N GLU A 51 -22.08 12.95 10.83
CA GLU A 51 -22.36 14.32 10.37
C GLU A 51 -22.96 14.33 8.96
N GLU A 52 -22.42 13.54 8.02
CA GLU A 52 -22.98 13.39 6.66
C GLU A 52 -24.40 12.82 6.66
N GLU A 53 -24.72 11.98 7.65
CA GLU A 53 -26.09 11.48 7.82
C GLU A 53 -27.06 12.60 8.26
N GLU A 54 -26.60 13.61 9.00
CA GLU A 54 -27.39 14.79 9.33
C GLU A 54 -27.57 15.71 8.10
N HIS A 55 -26.52 15.91 7.32
CA HIS A 55 -26.57 16.65 6.04
C HIS A 55 -27.58 16.02 5.08
N ARG A 56 -27.49 14.69 4.90
CA ARG A 56 -28.40 13.91 4.08
C ARG A 56 -29.86 14.09 4.49
N ARG A 57 -30.15 14.05 5.81
CA ARG A 57 -31.51 14.24 6.33
C ARG A 57 -32.03 15.64 6.02
N ALA A 58 -31.24 16.67 6.26
CA ALA A 58 -31.62 18.05 5.98
C ALA A 58 -31.92 18.28 4.49
N LEU A 59 -31.11 17.70 3.60
CA LEU A 59 -31.33 17.77 2.15
C LEU A 59 -32.61 17.05 1.72
N ILE A 60 -32.89 15.87 2.29
CA ILE A 60 -34.12 15.11 2.00
C ILE A 60 -35.35 15.87 2.47
N ASP A 61 -35.34 16.43 3.68
CA ASP A 61 -36.46 17.19 4.21
C ASP A 61 -36.79 18.38 3.32
N LEU A 62 -35.77 19.14 2.90
CA LEU A 62 -35.94 20.26 1.98
C LEU A 62 -36.42 19.81 0.58
N TYR A 63 -35.89 18.71 0.06
CA TYR A 63 -36.32 18.15 -1.21
C TYR A 63 -37.80 17.75 -1.16
N VAL A 64 -38.24 17.09 -0.09
CA VAL A 64 -39.63 16.66 0.10
C VAL A 64 -40.55 17.88 0.20
N GLU A 65 -40.15 18.94 0.90
CA GLU A 65 -40.92 20.18 1.01
C GLU A 65 -41.11 20.87 -0.34
N ARG A 66 -40.08 20.92 -1.19
CA ARG A 66 -40.10 21.67 -2.46
C ARG A 66 -40.57 20.87 -3.66
N PHE A 67 -40.21 19.60 -3.76
CA PHE A 67 -40.36 18.77 -4.96
C PHE A 67 -41.15 17.48 -4.73
N GLY A 68 -41.54 17.18 -3.48
CA GLY A 68 -42.31 16.01 -3.11
C GLY A 68 -41.46 14.75 -2.88
N ARG A 69 -42.13 13.60 -2.72
CA ARG A 69 -41.51 12.36 -2.22
C ARG A 69 -40.59 11.62 -3.19
N HIS A 70 -40.63 11.95 -4.48
CA HIS A 70 -39.85 11.23 -5.48
C HIS A 70 -38.53 11.95 -5.78
N ILE A 71 -37.47 11.49 -5.11
CA ILE A 71 -36.08 11.90 -5.36
C ILE A 71 -35.65 11.33 -6.71
N ALA A 72 -35.25 12.21 -7.63
CA ALA A 72 -34.78 11.80 -8.95
C ALA A 72 -33.46 11.04 -8.83
N TYR A 73 -33.28 9.96 -9.58
CA TYR A 73 -32.01 9.26 -9.62
C TYR A 73 -31.00 10.04 -10.47
N ILE A 74 -29.94 10.53 -9.83
CA ILE A 74 -28.81 11.21 -10.47
C ILE A 74 -27.56 10.95 -9.62
N THR A 75 -26.42 10.78 -10.28
CA THR A 75 -25.13 10.54 -9.61
C THR A 75 -24.06 11.48 -10.13
N ARG A 76 -22.92 11.56 -9.42
CA ARG A 76 -21.73 12.30 -9.87
C ARG A 76 -21.30 11.90 -11.29
N ARG A 77 -21.51 10.63 -11.68
CA ARG A 77 -21.15 10.09 -13.00
C ARG A 77 -22.02 10.65 -14.14
N ASP A 78 -23.21 11.15 -13.82
CA ASP A 78 -24.12 11.73 -14.80
C ASP A 78 -23.75 13.19 -15.13
N VAL A 79 -22.90 13.81 -14.30
CA VAL A 79 -22.45 15.20 -14.42
C VAL A 79 -21.03 15.24 -14.97
N ARG A 80 -20.87 15.98 -16.07
CA ARG A 80 -19.58 16.13 -16.74
C ARG A 80 -18.60 16.90 -15.84
N GLY A 81 -17.47 16.28 -15.53
CA GLY A 81 -16.40 16.89 -14.75
C GLY A 81 -16.68 16.96 -13.25
N ALA A 82 -17.76 16.34 -12.76
CA ALA A 82 -17.94 16.18 -11.32
C ALA A 82 -16.86 15.23 -10.78
N PRO A 83 -16.09 15.64 -9.76
CA PRO A 83 -15.09 14.78 -9.16
C PRO A 83 -15.79 13.59 -8.50
N ALA A 84 -15.30 12.39 -8.77
CA ALA A 84 -15.73 11.18 -8.10
C ALA A 84 -14.64 10.74 -7.10
N PRO A 85 -15.03 10.25 -5.92
CA PRO A 85 -14.09 9.72 -4.95
C PRO A 85 -13.36 8.50 -5.52
N ALA A 86 -12.11 8.29 -5.10
CA ALA A 86 -11.39 7.06 -5.42
C ALA A 86 -12.07 5.86 -4.77
N SER A 87 -11.82 4.66 -5.29
CA SER A 87 -12.37 3.44 -4.69
C SER A 87 -11.86 3.27 -3.25
N PRO A 88 -12.75 3.15 -2.24
CA PRO A 88 -12.34 3.00 -0.85
C PRO A 88 -11.39 1.83 -0.65
N ARG A 89 -11.68 0.70 -1.30
CA ARG A 89 -10.85 -0.51 -1.27
C ARG A 89 -9.41 -0.25 -1.74
N THR A 90 -9.24 0.49 -2.84
CA THR A 90 -7.91 0.78 -3.38
C THR A 90 -7.17 1.79 -2.51
N THR A 91 -7.87 2.79 -1.98
CA THR A 91 -7.29 3.82 -1.10
C THR A 91 -6.79 3.20 0.21
N ILE A 92 -7.61 2.35 0.83
CA ILE A 92 -7.26 1.60 2.04
C ILE A 92 -5.94 0.84 1.89
N LEU A 93 -5.74 0.16 0.76
CA LEU A 93 -4.53 -0.63 0.51
C LEU A 93 -3.24 0.22 0.41
N LYS A 94 -3.37 1.53 0.14
CA LYS A 94 -2.23 2.44 0.08
C LYS A 94 -1.81 2.96 1.46
N GLY A 95 -2.59 2.68 2.50
CA GLY A 95 -2.31 3.05 3.89
C GLY A 95 -3.06 4.30 4.36
N ILE A 96 -2.88 4.61 5.65
CA ILE A 96 -3.62 5.66 6.37
C ILE A 96 -3.45 7.06 5.76
N ASP A 97 -2.25 7.41 5.28
CA ASP A 97 -1.99 8.73 4.69
C ASP A 97 -2.78 8.93 3.39
N ALA A 98 -2.89 7.88 2.58
CA ALA A 98 -3.70 7.93 1.36
C ALA A 98 -5.19 8.08 1.69
N VAL A 99 -5.67 7.47 2.77
CA VAL A 99 -7.04 7.65 3.26
C VAL A 99 -7.27 9.10 3.71
N ARG A 100 -6.35 9.66 4.52
CA ARG A 100 -6.43 11.07 4.99
C ARG A 100 -6.43 12.06 3.82
N GLU A 101 -5.56 11.85 2.83
CA GLU A 101 -5.50 12.67 1.62
C GLU A 101 -6.77 12.55 0.78
N GLU A 102 -7.33 11.34 0.67
CA GLU A 102 -8.58 11.11 -0.03
C GLU A 102 -9.74 11.86 0.61
N VAL A 103 -9.90 11.74 1.93
CA VAL A 103 -10.95 12.45 2.68
C VAL A 103 -10.80 13.97 2.50
N THR A 104 -9.58 14.50 2.65
CA THR A 104 -9.32 15.94 2.41
C THR A 104 -9.76 16.36 1.01
N ARG A 105 -9.53 15.52 0.01
CA ARG A 105 -9.96 15.79 -1.37
C ARG A 105 -11.48 15.69 -1.54
N MET A 106 -12.14 14.72 -0.91
CA MET A 106 -13.59 14.56 -0.91
C MET A 106 -14.29 15.80 -0.34
N GLU A 107 -13.93 16.20 0.87
CA GLU A 107 -14.43 17.40 1.58
C GLU A 107 -14.21 18.69 0.77
N THR A 108 -13.02 18.85 0.19
CA THR A 108 -12.71 20.00 -0.68
C THR A 108 -13.61 20.05 -1.93
N ASN A 109 -13.92 18.88 -2.50
CA ASN A 109 -14.78 18.76 -3.66
C ASN A 109 -16.26 18.98 -3.31
N ALA A 110 -16.72 18.46 -2.17
CA ALA A 110 -18.06 18.66 -1.64
C ALA A 110 -18.32 20.14 -1.33
N SER A 111 -17.41 20.81 -0.62
CA SER A 111 -17.50 22.26 -0.36
C SER A 111 -17.63 23.08 -1.65
N ARG A 112 -16.83 22.74 -2.66
CA ARG A 112 -16.89 23.41 -3.97
C ARG A 112 -18.21 23.16 -4.68
N PHE A 113 -18.69 21.91 -4.67
CA PHE A 113 -19.98 21.54 -5.23
C PHE A 113 -21.10 22.35 -4.59
N TYR A 114 -21.15 22.39 -3.26
CA TYR A 114 -22.18 23.10 -2.52
C TYR A 114 -22.16 24.61 -2.75
N ARG A 115 -20.97 25.21 -2.83
CA ARG A 115 -20.82 26.63 -3.15
C ARG A 115 -21.37 26.96 -4.54
N GLU A 116 -20.94 26.21 -5.56
CA GLU A 116 -21.40 26.41 -6.93
C GLU A 116 -22.91 26.13 -7.07
N ALA A 117 -23.43 25.14 -6.33
CA ALA A 117 -24.85 24.85 -6.26
C ALA A 117 -25.64 26.02 -5.65
N ALA A 118 -25.17 26.56 -4.52
CA ALA A 118 -25.80 27.69 -3.84
C ALA A 118 -25.82 28.95 -4.71
N ASP A 119 -24.72 29.25 -5.41
CA ASP A 119 -24.62 30.41 -6.30
C ASP A 119 -25.67 30.38 -7.41
N ARG A 120 -26.01 29.18 -7.90
CA ARG A 120 -26.96 28.94 -8.99
C ARG A 120 -28.41 28.79 -8.53
N SER A 121 -28.67 28.51 -7.25
CA SER A 121 -30.03 28.35 -6.73
C SER A 121 -30.73 29.69 -6.50
N THR A 122 -31.87 29.91 -7.12
CA THR A 122 -32.69 31.12 -6.92
C THR A 122 -33.63 31.03 -5.72
N ASP A 123 -34.03 29.81 -5.33
CA ASP A 123 -34.83 29.58 -4.11
C ASP A 123 -33.98 29.85 -2.86
N ALA A 124 -34.47 30.76 -2.00
CA ALA A 124 -33.70 31.23 -0.84
C ALA A 124 -33.44 30.12 0.20
N PRO A 125 -34.42 29.27 0.58
CA PRO A 125 -34.17 28.09 1.42
C PRO A 125 -33.16 27.09 0.86
N ILE A 126 -33.21 26.80 -0.45
CA ILE A 126 -32.21 25.95 -1.11
C ILE A 126 -30.83 26.58 -1.06
N ARG A 127 -30.71 27.85 -1.45
CA ARG A 127 -29.44 28.59 -1.41
C ARG A 127 -28.86 28.64 0.00
N LYS A 128 -29.71 28.84 1.03
CA LYS A 128 -29.28 28.83 2.44
C LYS A 128 -28.71 27.48 2.82
N LEU A 129 -29.45 26.38 2.63
CA LEU A 129 -28.98 25.05 3.04
C LEU A 129 -27.68 24.66 2.33
N LEU A 130 -27.59 24.89 1.01
CA LEU A 130 -26.37 24.60 0.27
C LEU A 130 -25.18 25.48 0.72
N GLY A 131 -25.43 26.74 1.08
CA GLY A 131 -24.38 27.62 1.62
C GLY A 131 -23.93 27.20 3.04
N ASP A 132 -24.86 26.75 3.87
CA ASP A 132 -24.58 26.21 5.21
C ASP A 132 -23.75 24.93 5.08
N LEU A 133 -24.14 24.00 4.19
CA LEU A 133 -23.38 22.78 3.89
C LEU A 133 -21.99 23.10 3.34
N ALA A 134 -21.86 24.02 2.38
CA ALA A 134 -20.54 24.44 1.88
C ALA A 134 -19.59 24.94 2.98
N SER A 135 -20.16 25.52 4.05
CA SER A 135 -19.42 25.96 5.23
C SER A 135 -19.12 24.80 6.18
N ALA A 136 -20.06 23.88 6.37
CA ALA A 136 -19.87 22.65 7.14
C ALA A 136 -18.73 21.79 6.57
N GLU A 137 -18.66 21.58 5.25
CA GLU A 137 -17.56 20.85 4.58
C GLU A 137 -16.17 21.53 4.80
N LEU A 138 -16.13 22.87 4.84
CA LEU A 138 -14.89 23.57 5.18
C LEU A 138 -14.54 23.40 6.66
N ASP A 139 -15.56 23.39 7.50
CA ASP A 139 -15.40 23.10 8.91
C ASP A 139 -15.00 21.65 9.12
N HIS A 140 -15.39 20.67 8.30
CA HIS A 140 -14.85 19.31 8.33
C HIS A 140 -13.36 19.29 7.99
N LEU A 141 -12.88 20.06 7.00
CA LEU A 141 -11.45 20.17 6.72
C LEU A 141 -10.67 20.76 7.91
N ARG A 142 -11.22 21.82 8.52
CA ARG A 142 -10.61 22.46 9.68
C ARG A 142 -10.68 21.54 10.90
N THR A 143 -11.81 20.90 11.13
CA THR A 143 -12.09 19.98 12.23
C THR A 143 -11.27 18.72 12.06
N ALA A 144 -11.08 18.19 10.86
CA ALA A 144 -10.11 17.13 10.60
C ALA A 144 -8.71 17.59 11.02
N GLY A 145 -8.27 18.81 10.68
CA GLY A 145 -6.99 19.37 11.15
C GLY A 145 -6.92 19.67 12.66
N GLU A 146 -8.02 20.13 13.28
CA GLU A 146 -8.10 20.54 14.69
C GLU A 146 -8.38 19.36 15.63
N ILE A 147 -9.18 18.39 15.21
CA ILE A 147 -9.37 17.08 15.86
C ILE A 147 -8.11 16.23 15.66
N GLU A 148 -7.43 16.34 14.52
CA GLU A 148 -6.07 15.82 14.39
C GLU A 148 -5.16 16.51 15.42
N ALA A 149 -5.28 17.82 15.67
CA ALA A 149 -4.51 18.49 16.72
C ALA A 149 -4.96 18.16 18.18
N GLN A 150 -6.25 17.93 18.44
CA GLN A 150 -6.83 17.79 19.79
C GLN A 150 -7.07 16.33 20.22
N ARG A 151 -7.55 15.45 19.33
CA ARG A 151 -7.81 14.02 19.60
C ARG A 151 -6.64 13.11 19.20
N LEU A 152 -5.79 13.54 18.28
CA LEU A 152 -4.53 12.89 17.87
C LEU A 152 -3.34 13.83 18.11
N PRO A 153 -3.09 14.25 19.37
CA PRO A 153 -1.96 15.14 19.67
C PRO A 153 -0.69 14.61 18.99
N SER A 154 0.19 15.49 18.53
CA SER A 154 1.31 15.16 17.62
C SER A 154 2.13 13.91 18.03
N ASP A 155 2.15 13.58 19.33
CA ASP A 155 2.74 12.35 19.87
C ASP A 155 1.96 11.06 19.54
N ARG A 156 0.62 11.08 19.51
CA ARG A 156 -0.21 9.91 19.14
C ARG A 156 -0.22 9.63 17.64
N ARG A 157 -0.26 10.66 16.79
CA ARG A 157 -0.06 10.48 15.34
C ARG A 157 1.34 9.95 15.04
N ALA A 158 2.37 10.53 15.66
CA ALA A 158 3.73 10.02 15.52
C ALA A 158 3.84 8.56 15.96
N ARG A 159 3.10 8.13 16.99
CA ARG A 159 3.02 6.72 17.39
C ARG A 159 2.30 5.85 16.36
N GLU A 160 1.15 6.27 15.83
CA GLU A 160 0.44 5.52 14.77
C GLU A 160 1.32 5.36 13.51
N ASP A 161 2.02 6.43 13.12
CA ASP A 161 2.92 6.45 11.96
C ASP A 161 4.20 5.63 12.23
N GLU A 162 4.76 5.70 13.44
CA GLU A 162 5.89 4.88 13.87
C GLU A 162 5.52 3.40 13.94
N ASP A 163 4.34 3.06 14.47
CA ASP A 163 3.80 1.70 14.50
C ASP A 163 3.51 1.19 13.08
N ALA A 164 2.99 2.04 12.19
CA ALA A 164 2.81 1.71 10.77
C ALA A 164 4.15 1.42 10.08
N HIS A 165 5.14 2.28 10.29
CA HIS A 165 6.49 2.10 9.76
C HIS A 165 7.13 0.82 10.31
N ARG A 166 7.02 0.59 11.62
CA ARG A 166 7.54 -0.60 12.29
C ARG A 166 6.88 -1.87 11.77
N ARG A 167 5.55 -1.87 11.57
CA ARG A 167 4.83 -2.99 10.94
C ARG A 167 5.33 -3.24 9.52
N PHE A 168 5.49 -2.20 8.70
CA PHE A 168 6.03 -2.34 7.33
C PHE A 168 7.43 -2.97 7.34
N VAL A 169 8.32 -2.47 8.21
CA VAL A 169 9.67 -3.03 8.35
C VAL A 169 9.63 -4.49 8.78
N LEU A 170 8.79 -4.84 9.77
CA LEU A 170 8.70 -6.20 10.31
C LEU A 170 7.99 -7.20 9.38
N GLN A 171 7.03 -6.75 8.57
CA GLN A 171 6.19 -7.62 7.74
C GLN A 171 6.70 -7.76 6.30
N VAL A 172 7.38 -6.75 5.77
CA VAL A 172 7.78 -6.71 4.36
C VAL A 172 9.29 -6.65 4.25
N VAL A 173 9.93 -5.66 4.88
CA VAL A 173 11.36 -5.43 4.68
C VAL A 173 12.22 -6.52 5.31
N GLN A 174 11.95 -6.88 6.57
CA GLN A 174 12.73 -7.89 7.29
C GLN A 174 12.58 -9.29 6.67
N PRO A 175 11.36 -9.83 6.43
CA PRO A 175 11.21 -11.11 5.75
C PRO A 175 11.77 -11.09 4.33
N GLY A 176 11.60 -9.98 3.60
CA GLY A 176 12.15 -9.83 2.26
C GLY A 176 13.68 -9.84 2.23
N LEU A 177 14.34 -9.15 3.17
CA LEU A 177 15.79 -9.16 3.33
C LEU A 177 16.32 -10.54 3.71
N VAL A 178 15.66 -11.22 4.65
CA VAL A 178 16.02 -12.59 5.05
C VAL A 178 15.93 -13.52 3.83
N GLY A 179 14.84 -13.45 3.08
CA GLY A 179 14.67 -14.24 1.87
C GLY A 179 15.73 -13.91 0.81
N LEU A 180 15.97 -12.64 0.53
CA LEU A 180 16.97 -12.22 -0.46
C LEU A 180 18.39 -12.68 -0.09
N MET A 181 18.75 -12.60 1.19
CA MET A 181 20.03 -13.11 1.70
C MET A 181 20.13 -14.63 1.56
N ASP A 182 19.09 -15.37 1.92
CA ASP A 182 19.07 -16.83 1.78
C ASP A 182 19.20 -17.23 0.31
N GLY A 183 18.30 -16.72 -0.54
CA GLY A 183 18.27 -17.04 -1.96
C GLY A 183 19.58 -16.71 -2.68
N SER A 184 20.15 -15.54 -2.43
CA SER A 184 21.38 -15.08 -3.10
C SER A 184 22.63 -15.80 -2.62
N VAL A 185 22.65 -16.36 -1.41
CA VAL A 185 23.83 -17.06 -0.88
C VAL A 185 23.70 -18.57 -1.03
N SER A 186 22.56 -19.16 -0.69
CA SER A 186 22.34 -20.61 -0.64
C SER A 186 22.36 -21.28 -2.02
N THR A 187 22.02 -20.54 -3.07
CA THR A 187 21.97 -21.07 -4.45
C THR A 187 23.28 -20.91 -5.23
N LEU A 188 24.25 -20.11 -4.73
CA LEU A 188 25.56 -19.94 -5.38
C LEU A 188 26.34 -21.25 -5.48
N ALA A 189 26.44 -21.98 -4.37
CA ALA A 189 27.20 -23.24 -4.35
C ALA A 189 26.70 -24.25 -5.39
N PRO A 190 25.41 -24.63 -5.42
CA PRO A 190 24.93 -25.62 -6.40
C PRO A 190 25.04 -25.14 -7.84
N VAL A 191 24.81 -23.84 -8.12
CA VAL A 191 24.93 -23.28 -9.48
C VAL A 191 26.36 -23.36 -9.99
N PHE A 192 27.32 -22.87 -9.20
CA PHE A 192 28.72 -22.88 -9.60
C PHE A 192 29.31 -24.29 -9.60
N ALA A 193 28.90 -25.16 -8.67
CA ALA A 193 29.30 -26.58 -8.71
C ALA A 193 28.84 -27.25 -10.01
N ALA A 194 27.57 -27.04 -10.40
CA ALA A 194 27.04 -27.57 -11.65
C ALA A 194 27.75 -27.00 -12.89
N ALA A 195 28.03 -25.69 -12.88
CA ALA A 195 28.73 -25.02 -13.97
C ALA A 195 30.13 -25.61 -14.17
N PHE A 196 30.92 -25.72 -13.09
CA PHE A 196 32.29 -26.22 -13.15
C PHE A 196 32.36 -27.74 -13.39
N ALA A 197 31.41 -28.52 -12.88
CA ALA A 197 31.38 -29.97 -13.11
C ALA A 197 30.99 -30.35 -14.54
N THR A 198 30.06 -29.60 -15.14
CA THR A 198 29.50 -29.97 -16.45
C THR A 198 30.12 -29.19 -17.60
N HIS A 199 30.71 -28.01 -17.34
CA HIS A 199 31.09 -27.03 -18.35
C HIS A 199 29.97 -26.64 -19.32
N LEU A 200 28.71 -26.91 -18.96
CA LEU A 200 27.52 -26.63 -19.76
C LEU A 200 26.66 -25.59 -19.03
N PRO A 201 26.67 -24.31 -19.46
CA PRO A 201 25.92 -23.23 -18.79
C PRO A 201 24.44 -23.57 -18.58
N TRP A 202 23.80 -24.19 -19.56
CA TRP A 202 22.38 -24.58 -19.45
C TRP A 202 22.09 -25.51 -18.25
N ASN A 203 23.00 -26.41 -17.90
CA ASN A 203 22.81 -27.28 -16.75
C ASN A 203 22.88 -26.49 -15.43
N ALA A 204 23.80 -25.52 -15.35
CA ALA A 204 23.88 -24.60 -14.21
C ALA A 204 22.63 -23.72 -14.10
N PHE A 205 22.09 -23.25 -15.23
CA PHE A 205 20.82 -22.52 -15.28
C PHE A 205 19.65 -23.35 -14.72
N LEU A 206 19.48 -24.59 -15.19
CA LEU A 206 18.41 -25.47 -14.74
C LEU A 206 18.52 -25.77 -13.24
N ILE A 207 19.72 -26.06 -12.76
CA ILE A 207 19.98 -26.35 -11.34
C ILE A 207 19.73 -25.11 -10.49
N GLY A 208 20.18 -23.93 -10.94
CA GLY A 208 19.93 -22.66 -10.25
C GLY A 208 18.46 -22.29 -10.16
N MET A 209 17.71 -22.47 -11.25
CA MET A 209 16.25 -22.24 -11.25
C MET A 209 15.54 -23.20 -10.29
N ALA A 210 15.88 -24.49 -10.32
CA ALA A 210 15.31 -25.48 -9.42
C ALA A 210 15.64 -25.19 -7.96
N ALA A 211 16.89 -24.84 -7.66
CA ALA A 211 17.33 -24.47 -6.32
C ALA A 211 16.62 -23.20 -5.82
N SER A 212 16.49 -22.17 -6.67
CA SER A 212 15.84 -20.90 -6.31
C SER A 212 14.36 -21.06 -5.98
N VAL A 213 13.61 -21.78 -6.82
CA VAL A 213 12.19 -22.04 -6.58
C VAL A 213 11.99 -22.94 -5.37
N GLY A 214 12.81 -23.99 -5.23
CA GLY A 214 12.76 -24.90 -4.08
C GLY A 214 13.04 -24.18 -2.76
N ALA A 215 14.11 -23.37 -2.72
CA ALA A 215 14.46 -22.54 -1.57
C ALA A 215 13.34 -21.55 -1.25
N GLY A 216 12.77 -20.88 -2.26
CA GLY A 216 11.67 -19.94 -2.06
C GLY A 216 10.41 -20.54 -1.48
N ILE A 217 10.01 -21.73 -1.95
CA ILE A 217 8.88 -22.47 -1.35
C ILE A 217 9.21 -22.82 0.10
N SER A 218 10.39 -23.38 0.36
CA SER A 218 10.81 -23.81 1.70
C SER A 218 10.87 -22.65 2.69
N MET A 219 11.55 -21.57 2.34
CA MET A 219 11.69 -20.36 3.16
C MET A 219 10.36 -19.66 3.37
N GLY A 220 9.49 -19.61 2.34
CA GLY A 220 8.17 -19.01 2.47
C GLY A 220 7.28 -19.76 3.47
N PHE A 221 7.29 -21.09 3.45
CA PHE A 221 6.60 -21.90 4.47
C PHE A 221 7.24 -21.76 5.85
N ALA A 222 8.58 -21.78 5.94
CA ALA A 222 9.27 -21.63 7.21
C ALA A 222 8.91 -20.30 7.89
N GLU A 223 8.89 -19.19 7.13
CA GLU A 223 8.54 -17.87 7.65
C GLU A 223 7.03 -17.75 7.99
N ALA A 224 6.14 -18.33 7.17
CA ALA A 224 4.70 -18.33 7.44
C ALA A 224 4.32 -19.15 8.69
N LEU A 225 5.07 -20.22 8.98
CA LEU A 225 4.82 -21.13 10.10
C LEU A 225 5.64 -20.79 11.36
N ALA A 226 6.62 -19.89 11.26
CA ALA A 226 7.52 -19.56 12.37
C ALA A 226 6.79 -18.90 13.55
N ASP A 227 5.81 -18.05 13.28
CA ASP A 227 5.05 -17.33 14.31
C ASP A 227 3.76 -16.74 13.73
N ASP A 228 2.65 -16.82 14.48
CA ASP A 228 1.37 -16.20 14.13
C ASP A 228 1.40 -14.66 14.27
N GLY A 229 2.47 -14.14 14.89
CA GLY A 229 2.78 -12.73 14.95
C GLY A 229 2.03 -11.96 16.04
N LYS A 230 1.20 -12.65 16.85
CA LYS A 230 0.40 -12.04 17.92
C LYS A 230 1.22 -11.64 19.13
N LEU A 231 2.29 -12.38 19.45
CA LEU A 231 3.19 -12.10 20.57
C LEU A 231 4.42 -11.27 20.17
N SER A 232 4.88 -11.39 18.92
CA SER A 232 6.04 -10.64 18.41
C SER A 232 5.72 -9.27 17.83
N GLY A 233 4.43 -8.94 17.69
CA GLY A 233 3.97 -7.70 17.03
C GLY A 233 4.19 -7.69 15.51
N ARG A 234 4.65 -8.81 14.93
CA ARG A 234 4.92 -8.92 13.50
C ARG A 234 3.65 -9.10 12.69
N GLY A 235 2.62 -9.81 13.19
CA GLY A 235 1.37 -10.07 12.45
C GLY A 235 1.54 -10.72 11.06
N ALA A 236 0.43 -10.86 10.33
CA ALA A 236 0.34 -11.25 8.91
C ALA A 236 1.29 -12.40 8.43
N PRO A 237 1.22 -13.61 9.03
CA PRO A 237 2.13 -14.72 8.73
C PRO A 237 2.15 -15.12 7.25
N LEU A 238 0.99 -15.14 6.59
CA LEU A 238 0.90 -15.47 5.17
C LEU A 238 1.62 -14.44 4.29
N MET A 239 1.49 -13.15 4.59
CA MET A 239 2.18 -12.09 3.84
C MET A 239 3.69 -12.18 4.03
N ARG A 240 4.15 -12.39 5.26
CA ARG A 240 5.58 -12.58 5.56
C ARG A 240 6.16 -13.76 4.79
N GLY A 241 5.47 -14.90 4.81
CA GLY A 241 5.87 -16.09 4.06
C GLY A 241 5.91 -15.85 2.55
N LEU A 242 4.90 -15.18 2.00
CA LEU A 242 4.87 -14.86 0.56
C LEU A 242 6.03 -13.95 0.19
N VAL A 243 6.26 -12.87 0.94
CA VAL A 243 7.36 -11.92 0.70
C VAL A 243 8.71 -12.62 0.84
N CYS A 244 8.93 -13.38 1.91
CA CYS A 244 10.17 -14.13 2.14
C CYS A 244 10.45 -15.13 1.01
N GLY A 245 9.46 -15.96 0.65
CA GLY A 245 9.61 -16.96 -0.40
C GLY A 245 9.82 -16.36 -1.79
N ALA A 246 9.10 -15.28 -2.12
CA ALA A 246 9.28 -14.56 -3.37
C ALA A 246 10.67 -13.92 -3.47
N MET A 247 11.14 -13.27 -2.39
CA MET A 247 12.47 -12.64 -2.36
C MET A 247 13.60 -13.66 -2.34
N THR A 248 13.41 -14.83 -1.73
CA THR A 248 14.34 -15.96 -1.82
C THR A 248 14.46 -16.47 -3.25
N THR A 249 13.33 -16.68 -3.92
CA THR A 249 13.33 -17.08 -5.33
C THR A 249 14.02 -16.03 -6.19
N ALA A 250 13.70 -14.75 -5.99
CA ALA A 250 14.29 -13.64 -6.74
C ALA A 250 15.81 -13.55 -6.54
N GLY A 251 16.29 -13.71 -5.29
CA GLY A 251 17.72 -13.68 -4.97
C GLY A 251 18.52 -14.81 -5.62
N GLY A 252 17.93 -15.99 -5.78
CA GLY A 252 18.59 -17.10 -6.47
C GLY A 252 18.56 -17.01 -8.00
N ILE A 253 17.56 -16.33 -8.57
CA ILE A 253 17.43 -16.22 -10.03
C ILE A 253 18.49 -15.30 -10.63
N GLY A 254 18.82 -14.17 -10.00
CA GLY A 254 19.59 -13.13 -10.67
C GLY A 254 20.98 -13.60 -11.11
N HIS A 255 21.77 -14.27 -10.26
CA HIS A 255 23.06 -14.88 -10.64
C HIS A 255 22.94 -16.19 -11.43
N THR A 256 21.73 -16.74 -11.57
CA THR A 256 21.44 -17.90 -12.42
C THR A 256 21.22 -17.48 -13.89
N LEU A 257 20.64 -16.30 -14.13
CA LEU A 257 20.33 -15.80 -15.49
C LEU A 257 21.52 -15.73 -16.45
N PRO A 258 22.75 -15.34 -16.03
CA PRO A 258 23.91 -15.30 -16.92
C PRO A 258 24.27 -16.65 -17.56
N PHE A 259 23.84 -17.77 -16.97
CA PHE A 259 24.05 -19.11 -17.53
C PHE A 259 23.14 -19.44 -18.73
N LEU A 260 22.27 -18.52 -19.15
CA LEU A 260 21.64 -18.56 -20.48
C LEU A 260 22.64 -18.28 -21.61
N ILE A 261 23.80 -17.68 -21.30
CA ILE A 261 24.88 -17.46 -22.25
C ILE A 261 25.56 -18.80 -22.53
N ALA A 262 25.64 -19.19 -23.80
CA ALA A 262 26.21 -20.48 -24.21
C ALA A 262 27.72 -20.59 -23.98
N ASP A 263 28.45 -19.47 -24.01
CA ASP A 263 29.88 -19.44 -23.74
C ASP A 263 30.16 -19.51 -22.24
N PHE A 264 30.91 -20.52 -21.82
CA PHE A 264 31.17 -20.82 -20.41
C PHE A 264 31.88 -19.68 -19.68
N TRP A 265 32.98 -19.16 -20.23
CA TRP A 265 33.76 -18.11 -19.56
C TRP A 265 33.01 -16.79 -19.51
N THR A 266 32.29 -16.45 -20.58
CA THR A 266 31.41 -15.28 -20.60
C THR A 266 30.32 -15.40 -19.54
N ALA A 267 29.65 -16.55 -19.44
CA ALA A 267 28.63 -16.81 -18.43
C ALA A 267 29.19 -16.65 -17.01
N ILE A 268 30.36 -17.23 -16.72
CA ILE A 268 31.01 -17.14 -15.39
C ILE A 268 31.39 -15.70 -15.03
N VAL A 269 31.99 -14.94 -15.96
CA VAL A 269 32.39 -13.55 -15.68
C VAL A 269 31.16 -12.69 -15.43
N VAL A 270 30.11 -12.83 -16.25
CA VAL A 270 28.87 -12.07 -16.06
C VAL A 270 28.17 -12.48 -14.76
N ALA A 271 28.11 -13.77 -14.43
CA ALA A 271 27.59 -14.26 -13.16
C ALA A 271 28.33 -13.67 -11.97
N ALA A 272 29.66 -13.67 -11.99
CA ALA A 272 30.46 -13.07 -10.91
C ALA A 272 30.17 -11.58 -10.72
N ILE A 273 30.02 -10.81 -11.81
CA ILE A 273 29.64 -9.40 -11.76
C ILE A 273 28.25 -9.22 -11.14
N VAL A 274 27.27 -10.02 -11.58
CA VAL A 274 25.90 -9.99 -11.05
C VAL A 274 25.90 -10.28 -9.55
N VAL A 275 26.62 -11.30 -9.09
CA VAL A 275 26.74 -11.63 -7.66
C VAL A 275 27.29 -10.45 -6.86
N VAL A 276 28.33 -9.77 -7.34
CA VAL A 276 28.88 -8.59 -6.64
C VAL A 276 27.83 -7.48 -6.53
N VAL A 277 27.05 -7.23 -7.59
CA VAL A 277 25.98 -6.23 -7.59
C VAL A 277 24.83 -6.63 -6.65
N GLU A 278 24.42 -7.90 -6.67
CA GLU A 278 23.38 -8.45 -5.79
C GLU A 278 23.76 -8.30 -4.31
N LEU A 279 24.94 -8.80 -3.92
CA LEU A 279 25.40 -8.74 -2.54
C LEU A 279 25.60 -7.29 -2.06
N SER A 280 26.06 -6.40 -2.95
CA SER A 280 26.17 -4.96 -2.64
C SER A 280 24.80 -4.32 -2.42
N THR A 281 23.82 -4.69 -3.24
CA THR A 281 22.44 -4.19 -3.12
C THR A 281 21.80 -4.68 -1.82
N ILE A 282 21.97 -5.95 -1.48
CA ILE A 282 21.50 -6.52 -0.19
C ILE A 282 22.11 -5.78 0.99
N ALA A 283 23.42 -5.57 0.98
CA ALA A 283 24.11 -4.84 2.05
C ALA A 283 23.61 -3.39 2.19
N TRP A 284 23.30 -2.72 1.06
CA TRP A 284 22.73 -1.37 1.07
C TRP A 284 21.31 -1.34 1.65
N ILE A 285 20.43 -2.27 1.25
CA ILE A 285 19.07 -2.35 1.81
C ILE A 285 19.14 -2.64 3.32
N GLN A 286 20.01 -3.55 3.75
CA GLN A 286 20.21 -3.84 5.18
C GLN A 286 20.67 -2.60 5.94
N TYR A 287 21.61 -1.82 5.39
CA TYR A 287 22.04 -0.56 5.98
C TYR A 287 20.91 0.48 6.08
N ARG A 288 20.09 0.62 5.03
CA ARG A 288 19.04 1.65 4.94
C ARG A 288 17.85 1.40 5.87
N TYR A 289 17.55 0.13 6.17
CA TYR A 289 16.31 -0.26 6.85
C TYR A 289 16.50 -1.03 8.18
N MET A 290 17.71 -1.52 8.51
CA MET A 290 17.95 -2.32 9.72
C MET A 290 18.98 -1.69 10.69
N ASP A 291 19.30 -0.40 10.54
CA ASP A 291 20.22 0.37 11.40
C ASP A 291 21.54 -0.37 11.74
N THR A 292 22.00 -1.23 10.84
CA THR A 292 23.15 -2.11 11.10
C THR A 292 24.43 -1.41 10.63
N PRO A 293 25.54 -1.46 11.39
CA PRO A 293 26.78 -0.79 10.99
C PRO A 293 27.25 -1.30 9.61
N PRO A 294 27.48 -0.40 8.63
CA PRO A 294 27.59 -0.74 7.20
C PRO A 294 28.74 -1.71 6.91
N VAL A 295 29.85 -1.57 7.64
CA VAL A 295 31.04 -2.41 7.50
C VAL A 295 30.77 -3.85 7.98
N SER A 296 29.93 -4.04 9.00
CA SER A 296 29.65 -5.38 9.56
C SER A 296 28.63 -6.17 8.75
N ALA A 297 27.65 -5.48 8.16
CA ALA A 297 26.63 -6.05 7.28
C ALA A 297 27.24 -6.51 5.95
N ALA A 298 27.94 -5.60 5.26
CA ALA A 298 28.61 -5.90 4.01
C ALA A 298 29.68 -7.00 4.16
N ALA A 299 30.49 -6.96 5.23
CA ALA A 299 31.53 -7.97 5.44
C ALA A 299 30.96 -9.38 5.66
N LYS A 300 29.85 -9.52 6.40
CA LYS A 300 29.22 -10.84 6.64
C LYS A 300 28.62 -11.42 5.37
N VAL A 301 27.88 -10.61 4.61
CA VAL A 301 27.21 -11.04 3.38
C VAL A 301 28.24 -11.36 2.29
N MET A 302 29.23 -10.50 2.10
CA MET A 302 30.29 -10.69 1.10
C MET A 302 31.21 -11.87 1.44
N LEU A 303 31.60 -12.03 2.71
CA LEU A 303 32.42 -13.16 3.15
C LEU A 303 31.66 -14.48 3.05
N GLY A 304 30.40 -14.51 3.48
CA GLY A 304 29.53 -15.68 3.35
C GLY A 304 29.36 -16.09 1.89
N GLY A 305 29.02 -15.14 1.01
CA GLY A 305 28.89 -15.37 -0.43
C GLY A 305 30.19 -15.88 -1.06
N ALA A 306 31.34 -15.28 -0.72
CA ALA A 306 32.64 -15.72 -1.24
C ALA A 306 33.00 -17.15 -0.79
N LEU A 307 32.72 -17.51 0.46
CA LEU A 307 32.97 -18.85 0.97
C LEU A 307 32.09 -19.90 0.29
N VAL A 308 30.80 -19.60 0.11
CA VAL A 308 29.86 -20.51 -0.54
C VAL A 308 30.18 -20.67 -2.03
N LEU A 309 30.54 -19.58 -2.71
CA LEU A 309 31.04 -19.61 -4.07
C LEU A 309 32.29 -20.50 -4.20
N ALA A 310 33.29 -20.29 -3.34
CA ALA A 310 34.51 -21.08 -3.33
C ALA A 310 34.23 -22.56 -3.10
N ALA A 311 33.32 -22.89 -2.18
CA ALA A 311 32.89 -24.26 -1.95
C ALA A 311 32.24 -24.88 -3.20
N GLY A 312 31.35 -24.14 -3.87
CA GLY A 312 30.73 -24.59 -5.12
C GLY A 312 31.75 -24.89 -6.22
N ILE A 313 32.70 -23.98 -6.45
CA ILE A 313 33.77 -24.16 -7.44
C ILE A 313 34.62 -25.39 -7.09
N LEU A 314 35.06 -25.52 -5.83
CA LEU A 314 35.89 -26.64 -5.39
C LEU A 314 35.19 -27.99 -5.56
N ILE A 315 33.92 -28.08 -5.15
CA ILE A 315 33.10 -29.30 -5.29
C ILE A 315 32.88 -29.63 -6.78
N GLY A 316 32.63 -28.63 -7.62
CA GLY A 316 32.40 -28.83 -9.06
C GLY A 316 33.67 -29.15 -9.85
N SER A 317 34.84 -28.72 -9.37
CA SER A 317 36.14 -28.96 -10.02
C SER A 317 36.82 -30.27 -9.62
N GLY A 318 36.28 -30.96 -8.61
CA GLY A 318 36.83 -32.19 -8.03
C GLY A 318 36.37 -33.47 -8.71
#